data_AF-A0A967WG09-F1
#
_entry.id   AF-A0A967WG09-F1
#
_cell.length_a   1.000
_cell.length_b   1.000
_cell.length_c   1.000
_cell.angle_alpha   90.00
_cell.angle_beta   90.00
_cell.angle_gamma   90.00
#
_symmetry.space_group_name_H-M   'P 1'
#
loop_
_entity.id
_entity.type
_entity.pdbx_description
1 polymer ?
#
loop_
_entity_poly.entity_id
_entity_poly.type
_entity_poly.pdbx_seq_one_letter_code
_entity_poly.pdbx_strand_id
1 'polypeptide(L)'
;RTYDSCYRASAIFGLEQAILVTQEFHLPRALYTCDQLGLETVGVVADRRIYLRATWYQLREIFALTRAWLDLKLFRPVPVLGDPIPVEWDTREG
;
A
#
# COMPACT_ATOMS: atom_id res chain seq x y z
N ARG A 1 2.98 6.33 -4.95
CA ARG A 1 3.85 5.22 -4.49
C ARG A 1 3.07 4.40 -3.48
N THR A 2 3.48 3.17 -3.17
CA THR A 2 2.83 2.35 -2.13
C THR A 2 2.76 3.06 -0.78
N TYR A 3 3.84 3.75 -0.38
CA TYR A 3 3.84 4.61 0.82
C TYR A 3 2.73 5.66 0.77
N ASP A 4 2.66 6.45 -0.31
CA ASP A 4 1.63 7.49 -0.45
C ASP A 4 0.21 6.90 -0.42
N SER A 5 -0.01 5.73 -1.04
CA SER A 5 -1.30 5.04 -1.02
C SER A 5 -1.70 4.62 0.40
N CYS A 6 -0.80 3.96 1.15
CA CYS A 6 -1.06 3.55 2.52
C CYS A 6 -1.24 4.75 3.46
N TYR A 7 -0.41 5.79 3.33
CA TYR A 7 -0.49 6.99 4.16
C TYR A 7 -1.81 7.73 3.94
N ARG A 8 -2.21 7.92 2.68
CA ARG A 8 -3.45 8.62 2.32
C ARG A 8 -4.69 7.83 2.71
N ALA A 9 -4.63 6.49 2.76
CA ALA A 9 -5.72 5.66 3.24
C ALA A 9 -6.20 6.09 4.63
N SER A 10 -5.27 6.30 5.56
CA SER A 10 -5.61 6.84 6.89
C SER A 10 -5.86 8.36 6.82
N ALA A 11 -4.91 9.13 6.30
CA ALA A 11 -4.93 10.59 6.43
C ALA A 11 -6.04 11.31 5.66
N ILE A 12 -6.49 10.75 4.53
CA ILE A 12 -7.55 11.35 3.70
C ILE A 12 -8.86 10.61 3.90
N PHE A 13 -8.83 9.28 3.86
CA PHE A 13 -10.05 8.46 3.84
C PHE A 13 -10.50 7.98 5.21
N GLY A 14 -9.73 8.25 6.27
CA GLY A 14 -10.06 7.85 7.64
C GLY A 14 -10.09 6.33 7.82
N LEU A 15 -9.37 5.57 7.00
CA LEU A 15 -9.37 4.12 7.06
C LEU A 15 -8.43 3.62 8.17
N GLU A 16 -8.93 2.68 8.97
CA GLU A 16 -8.15 1.92 9.94
C GLU A 16 -7.81 0.50 9.42
N GLN A 17 -8.66 -0.01 8.52
CA GLN A 17 -8.51 -1.34 7.92
C GLN A 17 -8.68 -1.28 6.39
N ALA A 18 -7.96 -2.10 5.64
CA ALA A 18 -8.12 -2.19 4.19
C ALA A 18 -7.76 -3.56 3.59
N ILE A 19 -8.42 -3.93 2.49
CA ILE A 19 -8.01 -5.05 1.64
C ILE A 19 -7.11 -4.51 0.53
N LEU A 20 -5.87 -5.00 0.46
CA LEU A 20 -4.91 -4.66 -0.59
C LEU A 20 -5.02 -5.66 -1.73
N VAL A 21 -5.44 -5.17 -2.90
CA VAL A 21 -5.58 -5.97 -4.11
C VAL A 21 -4.51 -5.58 -5.11
N THR A 22 -3.50 -6.44 -5.31
CA THR A 22 -2.38 -6.15 -6.23
C THR A 22 -1.71 -7.43 -6.72
N GLN A 23 -0.72 -7.30 -7.59
CA GLN A 23 0.07 -8.43 -8.07
C GLN A 23 0.88 -9.10 -6.95
N GLU A 24 1.08 -10.42 -7.05
CA GLU A 24 1.82 -11.21 -6.04
C GLU A 24 3.16 -10.56 -5.67
N PHE A 25 3.94 -10.14 -6.66
CA PHE A 25 5.28 -9.58 -6.44
C PHE A 25 5.28 -8.18 -5.81
N HIS A 26 4.16 -7.47 -5.75
CA HIS A 26 4.04 -6.18 -5.07
C HIS A 26 3.42 -6.28 -3.68
N LEU A 27 2.70 -7.37 -3.42
CA LEU A 27 1.89 -7.53 -2.24
C LEU A 27 2.71 -7.50 -0.93
N PRO A 28 3.89 -8.15 -0.82
CA PRO A 28 4.69 -8.10 0.41
C PRO A 28 5.08 -6.69 0.85
N ARG A 29 5.55 -5.85 -0.09
CA ARG A 29 5.90 -4.46 0.21
C ARG A 29 4.69 -3.63 0.58
N ALA A 30 3.54 -3.88 -0.06
CA ALA A 30 2.30 -3.17 0.22
C ALA A 30 1.81 -3.44 1.65
N LEU A 31 1.74 -4.72 2.02
CA LEU A 31 1.38 -5.15 3.38
C LEU A 31 2.34 -4.55 4.41
N TYR A 32 3.65 -4.72 4.22
CA TYR A 32 4.65 -4.17 5.13
C TYR A 32 4.55 -2.64 5.28
N THR A 33 4.36 -1.91 4.18
CA THR A 33 4.29 -0.44 4.24
C THR A 33 3.03 0.04 4.95
N CYS A 34 1.88 -0.59 4.68
CA CYS A 34 0.61 -0.21 5.30
C CYS A 34 0.60 -0.55 6.81
N ASP A 35 1.08 -1.73 7.19
CA ASP A 35 1.22 -2.15 8.59
C ASP A 35 2.11 -1.17 9.38
N GLN A 36 3.27 -0.79 8.82
CA GLN A 36 4.17 0.16 9.47
C GLN A 36 3.61 1.59 9.57
N LEU A 37 2.57 1.91 8.80
CA LEU A 37 1.84 3.17 8.88
C LEU A 37 0.58 3.07 9.75
N GLY A 38 0.34 1.93 10.41
CA GLY A 38 -0.76 1.71 11.34
C GLY A 38 -2.08 1.30 10.69
N LEU A 39 -2.07 0.89 9.42
CA LEU A 39 -3.26 0.40 8.72
C LEU A 39 -3.31 -1.13 8.78
N GLU A 40 -4.37 -1.69 9.37
CA GLU A 40 -4.58 -3.13 9.39
C GLU A 40 -4.95 -3.60 7.98
N THR A 41 -4.17 -4.53 7.41
CA THR A 41 -4.38 -4.92 6.02
C THR A 41 -4.30 -6.41 5.78
N VAL A 42 -5.17 -6.87 4.86
CA VAL A 42 -5.11 -8.22 4.29
C VAL A 42 -4.88 -8.14 2.79
N GLY A 43 -4.17 -9.12 2.25
CA GLY A 43 -3.74 -9.12 0.86
C GLY A 43 -4.54 -10.07 -0.02
N VAL A 44 -4.92 -9.62 -1.22
CA VAL A 44 -5.52 -10.45 -2.26
C VAL A 44 -4.68 -10.33 -3.53
N VAL A 45 -4.18 -11.47 -4.00
CA VAL A 45 -3.40 -11.56 -5.24
C VAL A 45 -4.33 -11.39 -6.44
N ALA A 46 -4.05 -10.41 -7.30
CA ALA A 46 -4.82 -10.07 -8.49
C ALA A 46 -4.04 -10.38 -9.78
N ASP A 47 -3.43 -11.56 -9.83
CA ASP A 47 -2.62 -11.98 -10.97
C ASP A 47 -3.50 -12.43 -12.13
N ARG A 48 -3.37 -11.75 -13.27
CA ARG A 48 -4.11 -12.08 -14.49
C ARG A 48 -3.25 -12.72 -15.59
N ARG A 49 -1.93 -12.84 -15.39
CA ARG A 49 -0.97 -13.27 -16.44
C ARG A 49 0.29 -13.92 -15.85
N ILE A 50 0.89 -14.82 -16.63
CA ILE A 50 2.23 -15.39 -16.35
C ILE A 50 3.30 -14.30 -16.51
N TYR A 51 4.19 -14.19 -15.53
CA TYR A 51 5.26 -13.20 -15.50
C TYR A 51 6.45 -13.61 -16.38
N LEU A 52 6.42 -13.26 -17.67
CA LEU A 52 7.53 -13.49 -18.62
C LEU A 52 8.88 -12.86 -18.18
N ARG A 53 8.85 -11.88 -17.27
CA ARG A 53 10.03 -11.20 -16.73
C ARG A 53 10.06 -11.22 -15.19
N ALA A 54 9.56 -12.29 -14.58
CA ALA A 54 9.45 -12.44 -13.12
C ALA A 54 10.73 -12.02 -12.38
N THR A 55 11.89 -12.50 -12.81
CA THR A 55 13.20 -12.20 -12.19
C THR A 55 13.53 -10.71 -12.20
N TRP A 56 13.24 -10.00 -13.30
CA TRP A 56 13.47 -8.56 -13.38
C TRP A 56 12.53 -7.78 -12.45
N TYR A 57 11.27 -8.20 -12.34
CA TYR A 57 10.33 -7.58 -11.41
C TYR A 57 10.72 -7.82 -9.95
N GLN A 58 11.16 -9.03 -9.61
CA GLN A 58 11.66 -9.35 -8.27
C GLN A 58 12.90 -8.52 -7.90
N LEU A 59 13.88 -8.37 -8.81
CA LEU A 59 15.04 -7.52 -8.57
C LEU A 59 14.65 -6.06 -8.31
N ARG A 60 13.73 -5.51 -9.12
CA ARG A 60 13.19 -4.16 -8.89
C ARG A 60 12.46 -4.05 -7.55
N GLU A 61 11.77 -5.10 -7.14
CA GLU A 61 11.05 -5.14 -5.88
C GLU A 61 11.99 -5.07 -4.68
N ILE A 62 13.17 -5.71 -4.73
CA ILE A 62 14.20 -5.58 -3.68
C ILE A 62 14.59 -4.12 -3.48
N PHE A 63 14.88 -3.38 -4.56
CA PHE A 63 15.21 -1.96 -4.46
C PHE A 63 14.03 -1.12 -3.94
N ALA A 64 12.81 -1.48 -4.35
CA ALA A 64 11.61 -0.80 -3.88
C ALA A 64 11.35 -1.06 -2.39
N LEU A 65 11.63 -2.26 -1.89
CA LEU A 65 11.55 -2.63 -0.47
C LEU A 65 12.56 -1.83 0.36
N THR A 66 13.82 -1.77 -0.08
CA THR A 66 14.85 -0.95 0.59
C THR A 66 14.43 0.51 0.65
N ARG A 67 13.88 1.06 -0.44
CA ARG A 67 13.36 2.43 -0.46
C ARG A 67 12.18 2.61 0.49
N ALA A 68 11.22 1.68 0.51
CA ALA A 68 10.08 1.75 1.42
C ALA A 68 10.54 1.72 2.89
N TRP A 69 11.51 0.88 3.22
CA TRP A 69 12.13 0.85 4.55
C TRP A 69 12.77 2.20 4.92
N LEU A 70 13.53 2.81 3.99
CA LEU A 70 14.12 4.14 4.19
C LEU A 70 13.05 5.23 4.38
N ASP A 71 11.99 5.21 3.58
CA ASP A 71 10.88 6.16 3.72
C ASP A 71 10.23 6.03 5.10
N LEU A 72 10.01 4.81 5.61
CA LEU A 72 9.35 4.57 6.90
C LEU A 72 10.24 4.91 8.10
N LYS A 73 11.53 4.56 8.05
CA LYS A 73 12.43 4.63 9.20
C LYS A 73 13.24 5.93 9.27
N LEU A 74 13.57 6.51 8.13
CA LEU A 74 14.47 7.67 8.05
C LEU A 74 13.75 8.92 7.54
N PHE A 75 13.19 8.87 6.34
CA PHE A 75 12.77 10.10 5.65
C PHE A 75 11.37 10.59 6.04
N ARG A 76 10.45 9.66 6.35
CA ARG A 76 9.03 9.92 6.67
C ARG A 76 8.42 11.04 5.82
N PRO A 77 8.48 10.92 4.48
CA PRO A 77 8.00 11.98 3.61
C PRO A 77 6.50 12.19 3.83
N VAL A 78 6.08 13.44 3.90
CA VAL A 78 4.65 13.77 3.87
C VAL A 78 4.21 13.71 2.40
N PRO A 79 3.30 12.79 2.02
CA PRO A 79 2.80 12.74 0.66
C PRO A 79 1.94 13.99 0.36
N VAL A 80 1.69 14.26 -0.91
CA VAL A 80 0.73 15.32 -1.27
C VAL A 80 -0.64 14.92 -0.74
N LEU A 81 -1.20 15.74 0.15
CA LEU A 81 -2.53 15.57 0.73
C LEU A 81 -3.52 16.49 0.03
N GLY A 82 -4.80 16.10 0.05
CA GLY A 82 -5.93 16.99 -0.24
C GLY A 82 -6.79 17.12 1.01
N ASP A 83 -7.97 17.72 0.88
CA ASP A 83 -8.95 17.75 1.96
C ASP A 83 -9.34 16.32 2.38
N PRO A 84 -9.55 16.05 3.68
CA PRO A 84 -10.06 14.76 4.14
C PRO A 84 -11.42 14.45 3.50
N ILE A 85 -11.58 13.20 3.06
CA ILE A 85 -12.82 12.63 2.51
C ILE A 85 -13.08 11.32 3.26
N PRO A 86 -13.50 11.37 4.54
CA PRO A 86 -13.71 10.16 5.34
C PRO A 86 -14.75 9.25 4.69
N VAL A 87 -14.47 7.94 4.71
CA VAL A 87 -15.42 6.96 4.20
C VAL A 87 -16.46 6.67 5.29
N GLU A 88 -17.69 7.12 5.08
CA GLU A 88 -18.83 6.76 5.92
C GLU A 88 -19.29 5.34 5.56
N TRP A 89 -19.20 4.43 6.54
CA TRP A 89 -19.63 3.04 6.38
C TRP A 89 -21.10 2.82 6.77
N ASP A 90 -21.62 3.66 7.67
CA ASP A 90 -22.98 3.53 8.23
C ASP A 90 -24.10 3.77 7.21
N THR A 91 -23.81 4.42 6.09
CA THR A 91 -24.81 4.80 5.08
C THR A 91 -24.85 3.88 3.86
N ARG A 92 -24.01 2.84 3.82
CA ARG A 92 -23.96 1.88 2.71
C ARG A 92 -24.90 0.71 2.98
N GLU A 93 -26.15 0.85 2.55
CA GLU A 93 -27.02 -0.32 2.39
C GLU A 93 -26.45 -1.22 1.27
N GLY A 94 -26.23 -2.50 1.61
CA GLY A 94 -25.82 -3.56 0.70
C GLY A 94 -26.93 -4.56 0.49
#